data_AF-A0A382FR21-F1
#
_entry.id   AF-A0A382FR21-F1
#
_cell.length_a   1.000
_cell.length_b   1.000
_cell.length_c   1.000
_cell.angle_alpha   90.00
_cell.angle_beta   90.00
_cell.angle_gamma   90.00
#
_symmetry.space_group_name_H-M   'P 1'
#
loop_
_entity.id
_entity.type
_entity.pdbx_description
1 polymer ?
#
loop_
_entity_poly.entity_id
_entity_poly.type
_entity_poly.pdbx_seq_one_letter_code
_entity_poly.pdbx_strand_id
1 'polypeptide(L)'
;VTEDPHPRILLTSDPHSGLRTIHDLTQAIGRPGIAHDLWRAIQVQADNHLRTDPIDVYTPLPGRSPADLEKGNREYIVVNAAGQRVLVSALAALMTDDERYVDAAVEQIDCLLDAQAWPEWQDIFHREKLGFDADLRTGQLVRDISLAYDWLAPRLTLTQRARIVAGIDGRGIQPFFSAVDAGAWWVERMNNWTTVIVGGLGMGGMALWGEHDQAQRLIDMATRSMKTYLDHYGPDGEFNENPSYANSSFLPVLYFHALRYHEGQAGVSPEIQTLRNHCIWCMYATTPPGHLVSFGDGGPKYPH
;
A
#
# COMPACT_ATOMS: atom_id res chain seq x y z
N VAL A 1 18.96 22.95 0.75
CA VAL A 1 18.33 21.78 0.09
C VAL A 1 16.91 22.22 -0.16
N THR A 2 16.54 22.50 -1.41
CA THR A 2 15.14 22.73 -1.75
C THR A 2 14.41 21.44 -1.44
N GLU A 3 13.57 21.44 -0.41
CA GLU A 3 12.72 20.29 -0.09
C GLU A 3 11.90 19.97 -1.33
N ASP A 4 12.03 18.74 -1.84
CA ASP A 4 11.17 18.29 -2.93
C ASP A 4 9.71 18.32 -2.46
N PRO A 5 8.81 18.88 -3.28
CA PRO A 5 7.45 19.12 -2.83
C PRO A 5 6.67 17.81 -2.72
N HIS A 6 6.06 17.63 -1.55
CA HIS A 6 5.01 16.65 -1.33
C HIS A 6 3.63 17.21 -1.73
N PRO A 7 2.65 16.37 -2.10
CA PRO A 7 2.80 14.95 -2.41
C PRO A 7 3.54 14.75 -3.74
N ARG A 8 4.20 13.60 -3.87
CA ARG A 8 4.95 13.21 -5.07
C ARG A 8 4.77 11.73 -5.42
N ILE A 9 3.79 11.07 -4.81
CA ILE A 9 3.44 9.67 -5.09
C ILE A 9 1.93 9.57 -5.32
N LEU A 10 1.56 9.06 -6.51
CA LEU A 10 0.18 8.91 -7.02
C LEU A 10 -0.61 10.23 -7.20
N LEU A 11 -0.16 11.32 -6.59
CA LEU A 11 -0.60 12.70 -6.78
C LEU A 11 0.61 13.62 -6.74
N THR A 12 0.50 14.78 -7.38
CA THR A 12 1.54 15.81 -7.31
C THR A 12 0.95 17.20 -7.15
N SER A 13 1.71 18.09 -6.54
CA SER A 13 1.45 19.53 -6.52
C SER A 13 2.02 20.26 -7.73
N ASP A 14 2.85 19.62 -8.57
CA ASP A 14 3.46 20.22 -9.76
C ASP A 14 2.51 20.20 -10.98
N PRO A 15 1.97 21.36 -11.42
CA PRO A 15 1.07 21.45 -12.57
C PRO A 15 1.77 21.22 -13.92
N HIS A 16 3.10 21.21 -13.98
CA HIS A 16 3.88 21.06 -15.21
C HIS A 16 4.38 19.63 -15.45
N SER A 17 4.20 18.75 -14.47
CA SER A 17 4.65 17.34 -14.51
C SER A 17 3.99 16.49 -15.60
N GLY A 18 2.81 16.89 -16.11
CA GLY A 18 1.97 16.03 -16.95
C GLY A 18 1.39 14.81 -16.21
N LEU A 19 1.54 14.77 -14.89
CA LEU A 19 0.94 13.80 -13.98
C LEU A 19 -0.38 14.34 -13.43
N ARG A 20 -1.22 13.47 -12.86
CA ARG A 20 -2.45 13.92 -12.22
C ARG A 20 -2.11 14.69 -10.95
N THR A 21 -2.62 15.90 -10.85
CA THR A 21 -2.38 16.82 -9.74
C THR A 21 -3.46 16.73 -8.67
N ILE A 22 -3.22 17.33 -7.51
CA ILE A 22 -4.26 17.58 -6.49
C ILE A 22 -5.43 18.35 -7.12
N HIS A 23 -5.15 19.38 -7.94
CA HIS A 23 -6.18 20.19 -8.61
C HIS A 23 -7.07 19.33 -9.53
N ASP A 24 -6.48 18.42 -10.30
CA ASP A 24 -7.23 17.51 -11.17
C ASP A 24 -8.15 16.58 -10.35
N LEU A 25 -7.67 16.12 -9.19
CA LEU A 25 -8.49 15.32 -8.27
C LEU A 25 -9.63 16.18 -7.69
N THR A 26 -9.37 17.40 -7.21
CA THR A 26 -10.40 18.33 -6.73
C THR A 26 -11.49 18.58 -7.78
N GLN A 27 -11.10 18.82 -9.03
CA GLN A 27 -12.06 19.01 -10.13
C GLN A 27 -12.88 17.76 -10.41
N ALA A 28 -12.25 16.57 -10.36
CA ALA A 28 -12.93 15.31 -10.61
C ALA A 28 -13.96 14.96 -9.52
N ILE A 29 -13.65 15.21 -8.25
CA ILE A 29 -14.57 14.94 -7.14
C ILE A 29 -15.66 16.02 -6.99
N GLY A 30 -15.46 17.21 -7.56
CA GLY A 30 -16.42 18.31 -7.50
C GLY A 30 -17.59 18.19 -8.50
N ARG A 31 -17.57 17.22 -9.40
CA ARG A 31 -18.56 17.04 -10.47
C ARG A 31 -19.28 15.69 -10.33
N PRO A 32 -20.61 15.61 -10.53
CA PRO A 32 -21.32 14.34 -10.47
C PRO A 32 -20.71 13.27 -11.37
N GLY A 33 -20.52 12.06 -10.83
CA GLY A 33 -19.90 10.92 -11.53
C GLY A 33 -19.16 9.99 -10.57
N ILE A 34 -18.52 8.96 -11.11
CA ILE A 34 -17.88 7.89 -10.32
C ILE A 34 -16.86 8.43 -9.31
N ALA A 35 -16.04 9.42 -9.70
CA ALA A 35 -15.05 10.00 -8.80
C ALA A 35 -15.71 10.74 -7.61
N HIS A 36 -16.82 11.44 -7.86
CA HIS A 36 -17.60 12.09 -6.81
C HIS A 36 -18.25 11.06 -5.87
N ASP A 37 -18.85 9.99 -6.42
CA ASP A 37 -19.50 8.96 -5.61
C ASP A 37 -18.49 8.20 -4.72
N LEU A 38 -17.33 7.84 -5.27
CA LEU A 38 -16.23 7.24 -4.51
C LEU A 38 -15.72 8.19 -3.42
N TRP A 39 -15.54 9.47 -3.75
CA TRP A 39 -15.14 10.47 -2.77
C TRP A 39 -16.15 10.60 -1.63
N ARG A 40 -17.45 10.64 -1.92
CA ARG A 40 -18.50 10.66 -0.89
C ARG A 40 -18.43 9.45 0.04
N ALA A 41 -18.16 8.26 -0.49
CA ALA A 41 -17.96 7.06 0.31
C ALA A 41 -16.71 7.13 1.20
N ILE A 42 -15.62 7.73 0.71
CA ILE A 42 -14.39 7.98 1.47
C ILE A 42 -14.65 9.01 2.58
N GLN A 43 -15.35 10.11 2.29
CA GLN A 43 -15.71 11.12 3.29
C GLN A 43 -16.53 10.52 4.44
N VAL A 44 -17.52 9.69 4.14
CA VAL A 44 -18.32 9.01 5.19
C VAL A 44 -17.44 8.12 6.08
N GLN A 45 -16.45 7.43 5.50
CA GLN A 45 -15.50 6.63 6.29
C GLN A 45 -14.59 7.52 7.15
N ALA A 46 -14.04 8.60 6.59
CA ALA A 46 -13.23 9.56 7.33
C ALA A 46 -14.00 10.18 8.51
N ASP A 47 -15.27 10.56 8.29
CA ASP A 47 -16.17 11.10 9.33
C ASP A 47 -16.49 10.09 10.44
N ASN A 48 -16.45 8.79 10.13
CA ASN A 48 -16.55 7.75 11.14
C ASN A 48 -15.27 7.66 11.97
N HIS A 49 -14.09 7.79 11.35
CA HIS A 49 -12.81 7.74 12.07
C HIS A 49 -12.65 8.87 13.09
N LEU A 50 -13.23 10.04 12.84
CA LEU A 50 -13.26 11.16 13.81
C LEU A 50 -14.00 10.85 15.12
N ARG A 51 -14.76 9.74 15.16
CA ARG A 51 -15.63 9.36 16.30
C ARG A 51 -15.29 7.99 16.88
N THR A 52 -14.24 7.35 16.39
CA THR A 52 -13.81 6.03 16.85
C THR A 52 -12.33 6.03 17.15
N ASP A 53 -11.95 5.25 18.16
CA ASP A 53 -10.55 5.11 18.57
C ASP A 53 -9.69 4.49 17.45
N PRO A 54 -8.37 4.72 17.48
CA PRO A 54 -7.43 4.00 16.63
C PRO A 54 -7.55 2.48 16.76
N ILE A 55 -7.30 1.79 15.65
CA ILE A 55 -7.33 0.34 15.55
C ILE A 55 -5.99 -0.23 16.04
N ASP A 56 -6.05 -1.00 17.11
CA ASP A 56 -4.96 -1.83 17.64
C ASP A 56 -5.14 -3.32 17.30
N VAL A 57 -4.19 -4.16 17.71
CA VAL A 57 -4.24 -5.61 17.45
C VAL A 57 -5.37 -6.33 18.20
N TYR A 58 -5.99 -5.69 19.20
CA TYR A 58 -7.09 -6.23 20.01
C TYR A 58 -8.47 -5.65 19.61
N THR A 59 -8.50 -4.81 18.58
CA THR A 59 -9.75 -4.18 18.12
C THR A 59 -10.66 -5.21 17.46
N PRO A 60 -11.91 -5.38 17.92
CA PRO A 60 -12.85 -6.31 17.30
C PRO A 60 -13.31 -5.78 15.95
N LEU A 61 -13.06 -6.54 14.88
CA LEU A 61 -13.45 -6.19 13.52
C LEU A 61 -14.23 -7.34 12.85
N PRO A 62 -15.18 -7.03 11.96
CA PRO A 62 -15.91 -8.06 11.21
C PRO A 62 -14.96 -9.03 10.50
N GLY A 63 -15.14 -10.33 10.76
CA GLY A 63 -14.35 -11.40 10.14
C GLY A 63 -13.10 -11.83 10.92
N ARG A 64 -12.67 -11.11 11.97
CA ARG A 64 -11.58 -11.57 12.84
C ARG A 64 -12.01 -12.79 13.65
N SER A 65 -11.13 -13.78 13.76
CA SER A 65 -11.39 -14.94 14.60
C SER A 65 -11.20 -14.58 16.09
N PRO A 66 -11.91 -15.25 17.03
CA PRO A 66 -11.66 -15.05 18.45
C PRO A 66 -10.21 -15.35 18.85
N ALA A 67 -9.56 -16.32 18.20
CA ALA A 67 -8.17 -16.69 18.48
C ALA A 67 -7.18 -15.60 18.04
N ASP A 68 -7.41 -14.95 16.90
CA ASP A 68 -6.59 -13.81 16.46
C ASP A 68 -6.77 -12.62 17.40
N LEU A 69 -8.00 -12.36 17.84
CA LEU A 69 -8.32 -11.27 18.76
C LEU A 69 -7.67 -11.49 20.13
N GLU A 70 -7.79 -12.68 20.71
CA GLU A 70 -7.20 -13.03 22.01
C GLU A 70 -5.67 -12.92 22.00
N LYS A 71 -5.04 -13.36 20.90
CA LYS A 71 -3.57 -13.30 20.76
C LYS A 71 -3.05 -11.93 20.38
N GLY A 72 -3.90 -11.03 19.89
CA GLY A 72 -3.45 -9.81 19.23
C GLY A 72 -2.64 -10.11 17.97
N ASN A 73 -3.11 -11.06 17.15
CA ASN A 73 -2.47 -11.37 15.88
C ASN A 73 -2.56 -10.17 14.91
N ARG A 74 -1.61 -10.07 13.99
CA ARG A 74 -1.58 -9.06 12.92
C ARG A 74 -1.98 -9.70 11.59
N GLU A 75 -3.10 -10.41 11.61
CA GLU A 75 -3.64 -11.01 10.40
C GLU A 75 -4.15 -9.93 9.43
N TYR A 76 -4.48 -10.33 8.21
CA TYR A 76 -4.82 -9.40 7.13
C TYR A 76 -5.93 -8.41 7.52
N ILE A 77 -6.95 -8.84 8.26
CA ILE A 77 -8.14 -8.01 8.53
C ILE A 77 -7.78 -6.78 9.36
N VAL A 78 -7.10 -6.96 10.49
CA VAL A 78 -6.72 -5.83 11.36
C VAL A 78 -5.68 -4.93 10.70
N VAL A 79 -4.69 -5.52 10.01
CA VAL A 79 -3.65 -4.77 9.30
C VAL A 79 -4.25 -3.94 8.16
N ASN A 80 -5.16 -4.54 7.38
CA ASN A 80 -5.84 -3.83 6.31
C ASN A 80 -6.75 -2.74 6.85
N ALA A 81 -7.50 -2.98 7.92
CA ALA A 81 -8.37 -1.97 8.52
C ALA A 81 -7.57 -0.77 9.07
N ALA A 82 -6.45 -1.02 9.77
CA ALA A 82 -5.58 0.03 10.27
C ALA A 82 -4.93 0.83 9.13
N GLY A 83 -4.38 0.16 8.12
CA GLY A 83 -3.80 0.81 6.93
C GLY A 83 -4.83 1.63 6.14
N GLN A 84 -6.05 1.10 5.95
CA GLN A 84 -7.14 1.85 5.31
C GLN A 84 -7.57 3.06 6.13
N ARG A 85 -7.62 2.96 7.47
CA ARG A 85 -7.90 4.11 8.33
C ARG A 85 -6.88 5.23 8.16
N VAL A 86 -5.59 4.89 8.08
CA VAL A 86 -4.52 5.85 7.78
C VAL A 86 -4.74 6.51 6.41
N LEU A 87 -4.91 5.72 5.35
CA LEU A 87 -5.05 6.23 3.98
C LEU A 87 -6.31 7.08 3.77
N VAL A 88 -7.46 6.65 4.28
CA VAL A 88 -8.73 7.38 4.17
C VAL A 88 -8.64 8.72 4.89
N SER A 89 -8.10 8.74 6.10
CA SER A 89 -7.97 9.98 6.89
C SER A 89 -6.94 10.93 6.26
N ALA A 90 -5.82 10.41 5.75
CA ALA A 90 -4.82 11.20 5.05
C ALA A 90 -5.36 11.80 3.73
N LEU A 91 -6.11 11.03 2.94
CA LEU A 91 -6.74 11.56 1.73
C LEU A 91 -7.81 12.60 2.06
N ALA A 92 -8.58 12.40 3.15
CA ALA A 92 -9.53 13.40 3.62
C ALA A 92 -8.84 14.71 4.03
N ALA A 93 -7.71 14.62 4.74
CA ALA A 93 -6.88 15.75 5.10
C ALA A 93 -6.24 16.46 3.89
N LEU A 94 -5.88 15.72 2.83
CA LEU A 94 -5.34 16.31 1.61
C LEU A 94 -6.40 17.08 0.82
N MET A 95 -7.63 16.57 0.79
CA MET A 95 -8.70 17.09 -0.06
C MET A 95 -9.61 18.12 0.65
N THR A 96 -9.38 18.35 1.94
CA THR A 96 -10.17 19.29 2.76
C THR A 96 -9.25 20.12 3.65
N ASP A 97 -9.72 21.28 4.10
CA ASP A 97 -8.98 22.12 5.04
C ASP A 97 -9.23 21.76 6.52
N ASP A 98 -9.79 20.56 6.79
CA ASP A 98 -10.19 20.16 8.14
C ASP A 98 -9.06 19.40 8.87
N GLU A 99 -8.44 20.08 9.84
CA GLU A 99 -7.34 19.54 10.65
C GLU A 99 -7.70 18.26 11.41
N ARG A 100 -8.99 18.01 11.69
CA ARG A 100 -9.42 16.80 12.40
C ARG A 100 -9.04 15.53 11.66
N TYR A 101 -8.97 15.57 10.32
CA TYR A 101 -8.52 14.42 9.55
C TYR A 101 -7.00 14.22 9.59
N VAL A 102 -6.22 15.30 9.76
CA VAL A 102 -4.77 15.22 10.01
C VAL A 102 -4.56 14.51 11.35
N ASP A 103 -5.25 14.98 12.40
CA ASP A 103 -5.19 14.38 13.73
C ASP A 103 -5.58 12.91 13.70
N ALA A 104 -6.70 12.55 13.07
CA ALA A 104 -7.14 11.15 12.98
C ALA A 104 -6.17 10.23 12.22
N ALA A 105 -5.50 10.75 11.18
CA ALA A 105 -4.48 10.00 10.45
C ALA A 105 -3.23 9.82 11.31
N VAL A 106 -2.76 10.88 11.97
CA VAL A 106 -1.58 10.86 12.85
C VAL A 106 -1.81 9.97 14.07
N GLU A 107 -2.99 10.00 14.69
CA GLU A 107 -3.35 9.12 15.81
C GLU A 107 -3.32 7.64 15.42
N GLN A 108 -3.83 7.28 14.24
CA GLN A 108 -3.73 5.90 13.76
C GLN A 108 -2.30 5.52 13.42
N ILE A 109 -1.51 6.43 12.85
CA ILE A 109 -0.08 6.20 12.61
C ILE A 109 0.64 6.00 13.94
N ASP A 110 0.40 6.84 14.95
CA ASP A 110 1.02 6.75 16.27
C ASP A 110 0.58 5.48 17.03
N CYS A 111 -0.68 5.07 16.90
CA CYS A 111 -1.16 3.78 17.39
C CYS A 111 -0.43 2.64 16.70
N LEU A 112 -0.36 2.67 15.37
CA LEU A 112 0.43 1.71 14.61
C LEU A 112 1.84 1.71 15.14
N LEU A 113 2.47 2.89 15.35
CA LEU A 113 3.69 3.36 16.05
C LEU A 113 4.10 2.67 17.36
N ASP A 114 3.11 2.41 18.19
CA ASP A 114 3.30 2.06 19.59
C ASP A 114 3.49 0.55 19.75
N ALA A 115 4.59 0.14 20.41
CA ALA A 115 4.88 -1.26 20.69
C ALA A 115 3.91 -1.88 21.72
N GLN A 116 3.13 -1.10 22.46
CA GLN A 116 2.09 -1.63 23.34
C GLN A 116 0.83 -2.00 22.54
N ALA A 117 0.44 -1.16 21.59
CA ALA A 117 -0.71 -1.41 20.72
C ALA A 117 -0.39 -2.39 19.58
N TRP A 118 0.84 -2.34 19.06
CA TRP A 118 1.37 -3.14 17.96
C TRP A 118 2.81 -3.59 18.27
N PRO A 119 3.00 -4.69 19.02
CA PRO A 119 4.32 -5.17 19.43
C PRO A 119 5.31 -5.38 18.26
N GLU A 120 4.79 -5.92 17.16
CA GLU A 120 5.43 -5.95 15.86
C GLU A 120 4.35 -5.91 14.76
N TRP A 121 4.76 -5.65 13.53
CA TRP A 121 3.84 -5.60 12.39
C TRP A 121 3.50 -6.95 11.79
N GLN A 122 4.37 -7.94 11.97
CA GLN A 122 4.26 -9.23 11.33
C GLN A 122 3.13 -10.06 11.90
N ASP A 123 2.52 -10.89 11.07
CA ASP A 123 1.64 -11.96 11.52
C ASP A 123 2.43 -12.92 12.43
N ILE A 124 1.86 -13.26 13.60
CA ILE A 124 2.52 -14.10 14.61
C ILE A 124 2.89 -15.46 13.99
N PHE A 125 1.99 -16.05 13.21
CA PHE A 125 2.23 -17.36 12.60
C PHE A 125 3.33 -17.29 11.54
N HIS A 126 3.38 -16.22 10.74
CA HIS A 126 4.48 -16.03 9.78
C HIS A 126 5.82 -15.91 10.49
N ARG A 127 5.90 -15.10 11.55
CA ARG A 127 7.12 -14.93 12.32
C ARG A 127 7.60 -16.25 12.92
N GLU A 128 6.71 -17.00 13.56
CA GLU A 128 7.03 -18.29 14.18
C GLU A 128 7.41 -19.38 13.17
N LYS A 129 6.80 -19.40 11.99
CA LYS A 129 7.00 -20.46 10.99
C LYS A 129 8.08 -20.17 9.97
N LEU A 130 8.23 -18.92 9.57
CA LEU A 130 9.15 -18.51 8.50
C LEU A 130 10.47 -17.98 9.06
N GLY A 131 10.49 -17.48 10.30
CA GLY A 131 11.71 -17.05 10.97
C GLY A 131 12.37 -15.80 10.39
N PHE A 132 11.62 -14.95 9.67
CA PHE A 132 12.07 -13.65 9.19
C PHE A 132 11.44 -12.52 9.99
N ASP A 133 12.09 -11.36 10.03
CA ASP A 133 11.61 -10.14 10.73
C ASP A 133 10.70 -9.24 9.86
N ALA A 134 10.45 -9.63 8.60
CA ALA A 134 9.46 -8.99 7.74
C ALA A 134 8.56 -10.00 7.02
N ASP A 135 7.30 -9.62 6.83
CA ASP A 135 6.31 -10.39 6.08
C ASP A 135 5.36 -9.47 5.27
N LEU A 136 4.29 -10.05 4.72
CA LEU A 136 3.25 -9.34 3.97
C LEU A 136 2.70 -8.11 4.71
N ARG A 137 2.60 -8.16 6.05
CA ARG A 137 2.05 -7.09 6.87
C ARG A 137 3.01 -5.93 6.98
N THR A 138 4.31 -6.23 7.12
CA THR A 138 5.37 -5.22 7.07
C THR A 138 5.32 -4.43 5.77
N GLY A 139 5.28 -5.11 4.62
CA GLY A 139 5.19 -4.46 3.31
C GLY A 139 3.95 -3.59 3.14
N GLN A 140 2.79 -4.11 3.55
CA GLN A 140 1.53 -3.40 3.51
C GLN A 140 1.52 -2.13 4.37
N LEU A 141 1.95 -2.23 5.64
CA LEU A 141 1.95 -1.08 6.54
C LEU A 141 3.00 -0.03 6.16
N VAL A 142 4.18 -0.44 5.70
CA VAL A 142 5.15 0.52 5.14
C VAL A 142 4.53 1.28 3.97
N ARG A 143 3.91 0.59 3.02
CA ARG A 143 3.26 1.24 1.87
C ARG A 143 2.18 2.23 2.32
N ASP A 144 1.26 1.79 3.18
CA ASP A 144 0.08 2.56 3.54
C ASP A 144 0.46 3.80 4.39
N ILE A 145 1.37 3.64 5.35
CA ILE A 145 1.86 4.75 6.19
C ILE A 145 2.70 5.72 5.37
N SER A 146 3.57 5.22 4.48
CA SER A 146 4.43 6.08 3.66
C SER A 146 3.65 6.89 2.64
N LEU A 147 2.59 6.31 2.05
CA LEU A 147 1.70 7.04 1.15
C LEU A 147 0.90 8.12 1.90
N ALA A 148 0.39 7.81 3.08
CA ALA A 148 -0.26 8.82 3.92
C ALA A 148 0.72 9.91 4.38
N TYR A 149 1.95 9.55 4.71
CA TYR A 149 3.02 10.49 5.01
C TYR A 149 3.25 11.45 3.84
N ASP A 150 3.37 10.93 2.61
CA ASP A 150 3.54 11.75 1.41
C ASP A 150 2.41 12.78 1.23
N TRP A 151 1.17 12.40 1.53
CA TRP A 151 0.02 13.30 1.44
C TRP A 151 -0.08 14.30 2.60
N LEU A 152 0.34 13.90 3.80
CA LEU A 152 0.25 14.71 5.01
C LEU A 152 1.46 15.63 5.21
N ALA A 153 2.62 15.32 4.62
CA ALA A 153 3.89 16.01 4.89
C ALA A 153 3.80 17.56 4.88
N PRO A 154 3.07 18.22 3.96
CA PRO A 154 2.91 19.69 3.99
C PRO A 154 2.17 20.23 5.22
N ARG A 155 1.44 19.39 5.96
CA ARG A 155 0.62 19.71 7.14
C ARG A 155 1.24 19.21 8.44
N LEU A 156 2.32 18.44 8.38
CA LEU A 156 3.00 17.91 9.55
C LEU A 156 4.09 18.87 10.05
N THR A 157 4.23 18.97 11.38
CA THR A 157 5.40 19.61 11.99
C THR A 157 6.66 18.79 11.72
N LEU A 158 7.84 19.42 11.77
CA LEU A 158 9.12 18.73 11.63
C LEU A 158 9.29 17.58 12.63
N THR A 159 8.78 17.76 13.86
CA THR A 159 8.80 16.71 14.90
C THR A 159 7.92 15.52 14.51
N GLN A 160 6.70 15.77 13.99
CA GLN A 160 5.82 14.70 13.51
C GLN A 160 6.46 13.97 12.31
N ARG A 161 7.05 14.70 11.35
CA ARG A 161 7.76 14.10 10.22
C ARG A 161 8.89 13.19 10.70
N ALA A 162 9.80 13.71 11.51
CA ALA A 162 10.92 12.95 12.06
C ALA A 162 10.48 11.70 12.83
N ARG A 163 9.42 11.80 13.64
CA ARG A 163 8.85 10.67 14.39
C ARG A 163 8.29 9.59 13.46
N ILE A 164 7.52 9.97 12.44
CA ILE A 164 6.92 9.02 11.49
C ILE A 164 8.02 8.34 10.67
N VAL A 165 9.00 9.09 10.17
CA VAL A 165 10.15 8.54 9.42
C VAL A 165 10.92 7.54 10.28
N ALA A 166 11.28 7.89 11.52
CA ALA A 166 11.98 6.99 12.43
C ALA A 166 11.13 5.75 12.81
N GLY A 167 9.81 5.90 12.90
CA GLY A 167 8.89 4.80 13.18
C GLY A 167 8.76 3.81 12.01
N ILE A 168 8.68 4.31 10.78
CA ILE A 168 8.70 3.48 9.56
C ILE A 168 10.05 2.76 9.46
N ASP A 169 11.14 3.46 9.78
CA ASP A 169 12.48 2.89 9.76
C ASP A 169 12.61 1.70 10.74
N GLY A 170 12.41 1.96 12.02
CA GLY A 170 12.64 0.97 13.07
C GLY A 170 11.73 -0.26 13.01
N ARG A 171 10.55 -0.15 12.38
CA ARG A 171 9.52 -1.22 12.42
C ARG A 171 9.15 -1.80 11.06
N GLY A 172 9.56 -1.13 9.99
CA GLY A 172 9.36 -1.58 8.62
C GLY A 172 10.68 -1.86 7.91
N ILE A 173 11.52 -0.82 7.80
CA ILE A 173 12.72 -0.84 6.95
C ILE A 173 13.82 -1.71 7.56
N GLN A 174 14.18 -1.52 8.83
CA GLN A 174 15.22 -2.33 9.47
C GLN A 174 14.83 -3.82 9.58
N PRO A 175 13.58 -4.17 9.97
CA PRO A 175 13.13 -5.56 9.92
C PRO A 175 13.14 -6.16 8.51
N PHE A 176 12.81 -5.36 7.48
CA PHE A 176 12.95 -5.78 6.09
C PHE A 176 14.40 -6.09 5.71
N PHE A 177 15.36 -5.21 6.03
CA PHE A 177 16.76 -5.49 5.74
C PHE A 177 17.31 -6.66 6.54
N SER A 178 16.91 -6.83 7.81
CA SER A 178 17.23 -8.03 8.61
C SER A 178 16.76 -9.30 7.91
N ALA A 179 15.53 -9.33 7.41
CA ALA A 179 14.99 -10.46 6.67
C ALA A 179 15.73 -10.72 5.35
N VAL A 180 16.08 -9.67 4.60
CA VAL A 180 16.87 -9.78 3.37
C VAL A 180 18.25 -10.39 3.66
N ASP A 181 18.94 -9.89 4.69
CA ASP A 181 20.27 -10.37 5.08
C ASP A 181 20.22 -11.82 5.60
N ALA A 182 19.10 -12.23 6.19
CA ALA A 182 18.81 -13.61 6.59
C ALA A 182 18.44 -14.54 5.41
N GLY A 183 18.41 -14.05 4.17
CA GLY A 183 18.12 -14.86 2.98
C GLY A 183 16.62 -15.11 2.79
N ALA A 184 15.77 -14.11 3.05
CA ALA A 184 14.34 -14.22 2.85
C ALA A 184 13.98 -14.65 1.42
N TRP A 185 13.36 -15.82 1.31
CA TRP A 185 13.02 -16.46 0.03
C TRP A 185 12.11 -15.61 -0.86
N TRP A 186 11.29 -14.73 -0.27
CA TRP A 186 10.36 -13.88 -1.02
C TRP A 186 11.06 -12.78 -1.80
N VAL A 187 12.36 -12.55 -1.59
CA VAL A 187 13.16 -11.64 -2.43
C VAL A 187 13.40 -12.24 -3.81
N GLU A 188 13.51 -13.58 -3.91
CA GLU A 188 13.96 -14.29 -5.10
C GLU A 188 12.84 -15.08 -5.81
N ARG A 189 11.80 -15.49 -5.07
CA ARG A 189 10.75 -16.39 -5.58
C ARG A 189 9.75 -15.74 -6.54
N MET A 190 9.75 -14.42 -6.67
CA MET A 190 8.91 -13.64 -7.59
C MET A 190 7.42 -14.05 -7.54
N ASN A 191 6.87 -14.16 -6.33
CA ASN A 191 5.44 -14.42 -6.12
C ASN A 191 4.77 -13.20 -5.47
N ASN A 192 3.51 -13.35 -5.06
CA ASN A 192 2.77 -12.27 -4.42
C ASN A 192 3.46 -11.70 -3.14
N TRP A 193 4.29 -12.49 -2.44
CA TRP A 193 5.06 -11.97 -1.31
C TRP A 193 6.10 -10.95 -1.75
N THR A 194 6.75 -11.18 -2.89
CA THR A 194 7.69 -10.23 -3.47
C THR A 194 7.01 -8.89 -3.73
N THR A 195 5.84 -8.90 -4.36
CA THR A 195 5.14 -7.66 -4.75
C THR A 195 4.59 -6.89 -3.56
N VAL A 196 4.07 -7.58 -2.54
CA VAL A 196 3.60 -6.93 -1.32
C VAL A 196 4.76 -6.36 -0.50
N ILE A 197 5.79 -7.17 -0.25
CA ILE A 197 6.87 -6.81 0.67
C ILE A 197 7.83 -5.85 -0.01
N VAL A 198 8.50 -6.30 -1.08
CA VAL A 198 9.53 -5.51 -1.75
C VAL A 198 8.90 -4.29 -2.43
N GLY A 199 7.76 -4.46 -3.09
CA GLY A 199 7.04 -3.34 -3.71
C GLY A 199 6.57 -2.29 -2.69
N GLY A 200 6.04 -2.74 -1.54
CA GLY A 200 5.63 -1.83 -0.45
C GLY A 200 6.79 -1.05 0.15
N LEU A 201 7.91 -1.70 0.40
CA LEU A 201 9.14 -1.06 0.87
C LEU A 201 9.74 -0.09 -0.16
N GLY A 202 9.66 -0.42 -1.45
CA GLY A 202 10.06 0.48 -2.52
C GLY A 202 9.22 1.75 -2.60
N MET A 203 7.90 1.65 -2.43
CA MET A 203 7.03 2.82 -2.30
C MET A 203 7.36 3.64 -1.04
N GLY A 204 7.71 2.97 0.07
CA GLY A 204 8.25 3.63 1.26
C GLY A 204 9.51 4.43 0.97
N GLY A 205 10.47 3.82 0.25
CA GLY A 205 11.68 4.51 -0.22
C GLY A 205 11.38 5.75 -1.05
N MET A 206 10.42 5.69 -1.98
CA MET A 206 10.01 6.85 -2.78
C MET A 206 9.46 7.98 -1.92
N ALA A 207 8.63 7.66 -0.92
CA ALA A 207 7.97 8.66 -0.08
C ALA A 207 8.99 9.38 0.80
N LEU A 208 9.96 8.60 1.31
CA LEU A 208 11.01 9.05 2.22
C LEU A 208 12.26 9.56 1.49
N TRP A 209 12.21 9.73 0.17
CA TRP A 209 13.37 10.16 -0.61
C TRP A 209 13.86 11.54 -0.19
N GLY A 210 15.16 11.66 0.13
CA GLY A 210 15.75 12.88 0.68
C GLY A 210 15.56 13.07 2.20
N GLU A 211 14.76 12.22 2.85
CA GLU A 211 14.51 12.24 4.30
C GLU A 211 15.04 10.99 5.03
N HIS A 212 15.20 9.88 4.31
CA HIS A 212 15.77 8.64 4.82
C HIS A 212 17.00 8.24 3.99
N ASP A 213 18.10 7.89 4.65
CA ASP A 213 19.40 7.59 4.01
C ASP A 213 19.37 6.35 3.11
N GLN A 214 18.60 5.33 3.49
CA GLN A 214 18.42 4.09 2.73
C GLN A 214 17.29 4.16 1.68
N ALA A 215 16.66 5.32 1.47
CA ALA A 215 15.54 5.47 0.52
C ALA A 215 15.91 4.98 -0.89
N GLN A 216 17.06 5.41 -1.42
CA GLN A 216 17.51 5.00 -2.75
C GLN A 216 17.74 3.48 -2.83
N ARG A 217 18.32 2.87 -1.79
CA ARG A 217 18.55 1.42 -1.74
C ARG A 217 17.22 0.65 -1.83
N LEU A 218 16.18 1.10 -1.13
CA LEU A 218 14.84 0.50 -1.19
C LEU A 218 14.24 0.61 -2.60
N ILE A 219 14.34 1.78 -3.23
CA ILE A 219 13.84 2.02 -4.59
C ILE A 219 14.57 1.13 -5.60
N ASP A 220 15.89 1.06 -5.56
CA ASP A 220 16.70 0.28 -6.49
C ASP A 220 16.41 -1.23 -6.37
N MET A 221 16.34 -1.73 -5.13
CA MET A 221 16.01 -3.14 -4.86
C MET A 221 14.61 -3.48 -5.36
N ALA A 222 13.61 -2.64 -5.02
CA ALA A 222 12.25 -2.87 -5.44
C ALA A 222 12.08 -2.75 -6.95
N THR A 223 12.69 -1.76 -7.60
CA THR A 223 12.56 -1.56 -9.05
C THR A 223 13.09 -2.78 -9.79
N ARG A 224 14.22 -3.34 -9.34
CA ARG A 224 14.78 -4.56 -9.89
C ARG A 224 13.81 -5.74 -9.73
N SER A 225 13.39 -6.04 -8.50
CA SER A 225 12.48 -7.16 -8.22
C SER A 225 11.13 -7.03 -8.94
N MET A 226 10.55 -5.84 -8.95
CA MET A 226 9.25 -5.59 -9.60
C MET A 226 9.34 -5.69 -11.12
N LYS A 227 10.48 -5.30 -11.74
CA LYS A 227 10.71 -5.52 -13.17
C LYS A 227 10.90 -7.00 -13.49
N THR A 228 11.69 -7.72 -12.72
CA THR A 228 11.83 -9.19 -12.86
C THR A 228 10.48 -9.89 -12.67
N TYR A 229 9.64 -9.43 -11.75
CA TYR A 229 8.30 -9.99 -11.56
C TYR A 229 7.43 -9.92 -12.82
N LEU A 230 7.61 -8.91 -13.68
CA LEU A 230 6.87 -8.80 -14.94
C LEU A 230 7.20 -9.91 -15.93
N ASP A 231 8.35 -10.58 -15.79
CA ASP A 231 8.75 -11.70 -16.66
C ASP A 231 7.90 -12.96 -16.42
N HIS A 232 7.09 -12.98 -15.35
CA HIS A 232 6.14 -14.07 -15.06
C HIS A 232 4.83 -13.98 -15.86
N TYR A 233 4.57 -12.85 -16.52
CA TYR A 233 3.41 -12.72 -17.39
C TYR A 233 3.72 -13.30 -18.77
N GLY A 234 2.85 -14.19 -19.24
CA GLY A 234 2.95 -14.74 -20.58
C GLY A 234 2.72 -13.69 -21.68
N PRO A 235 3.03 -14.01 -22.94
CA PRO A 235 2.92 -13.07 -24.07
C PRO A 235 1.49 -12.54 -24.28
N ASP A 236 0.48 -13.32 -23.90
CA ASP A 236 -0.94 -12.96 -23.97
C ASP A 236 -1.50 -12.48 -22.61
N GLY A 237 -0.61 -12.19 -21.65
CA GLY A 237 -0.96 -11.68 -20.32
C GLY A 237 -1.29 -12.75 -19.29
N GLU A 238 -0.98 -14.01 -19.59
CA GLU A 238 -1.23 -15.13 -18.70
C GLU A 238 -0.47 -14.95 -17.39
N PHE A 239 -1.15 -15.13 -16.27
CA PHE A 239 -0.52 -15.09 -14.96
C PHE A 239 -0.22 -16.51 -14.48
N ASN A 240 0.94 -16.71 -13.85
CA ASN A 240 1.40 -18.03 -13.41
C ASN A 240 0.62 -18.58 -12.19
N GLU A 241 -0.27 -17.79 -11.58
CA GLU A 241 -1.20 -18.23 -10.52
C GLU A 241 -2.67 -18.21 -11.01
N ASN A 242 -3.58 -18.82 -10.23
CA ASN A 242 -5.03 -18.86 -10.52
C ASN A 242 -5.60 -17.43 -10.71
N PRO A 243 -6.58 -17.21 -11.61
CA PRO A 243 -7.30 -15.94 -11.75
C PRO A 243 -7.79 -15.30 -10.45
N SER A 244 -8.07 -16.08 -9.39
CA SER A 244 -8.40 -15.57 -8.05
C SER A 244 -7.26 -14.80 -7.40
N TYR A 245 -6.01 -15.16 -7.72
CA TYR A 245 -4.80 -14.43 -7.31
C TYR A 245 -4.39 -13.34 -8.30
N ALA A 246 -4.99 -13.27 -9.50
CA ALA A 246 -4.70 -12.23 -10.48
C ALA A 246 -5.02 -10.82 -9.97
N ASN A 247 -5.85 -10.67 -8.92
CA ASN A 247 -6.00 -9.38 -8.26
C ASN A 247 -4.64 -8.86 -7.72
N SER A 248 -3.72 -9.74 -7.31
CA SER A 248 -2.37 -9.33 -6.86
C SER A 248 -1.57 -8.56 -7.91
N SER A 249 -1.91 -8.68 -9.21
CA SER A 249 -1.37 -7.87 -10.29
C SER A 249 -1.63 -6.36 -10.12
N PHE A 250 -2.56 -5.96 -9.24
CA PHE A 250 -2.73 -4.55 -8.87
C PHE A 250 -1.46 -3.97 -8.21
N LEU A 251 -0.66 -4.79 -7.51
CA LEU A 251 0.52 -4.34 -6.77
C LEU A 251 1.66 -3.89 -7.69
N PRO A 252 2.05 -4.65 -8.74
CA PRO A 252 2.93 -4.13 -9.79
C PRO A 252 2.41 -2.86 -10.44
N VAL A 253 1.11 -2.79 -10.80
CA VAL A 253 0.52 -1.58 -11.39
C VAL A 253 0.67 -0.39 -10.44
N LEU A 254 0.32 -0.56 -9.17
CA LEU A 254 0.43 0.47 -8.14
C LEU A 254 1.88 0.92 -7.95
N TYR A 255 2.82 -0.02 -7.88
CA TYR A 255 4.24 0.26 -7.73
C TYR A 255 4.80 1.09 -8.89
N PHE A 256 4.59 0.66 -10.14
CA PHE A 256 5.08 1.41 -11.30
C PHE A 256 4.33 2.74 -11.50
N HIS A 257 3.09 2.84 -11.00
CA HIS A 257 2.38 4.11 -10.93
C HIS A 257 2.97 5.03 -9.88
N ALA A 258 3.48 4.53 -8.75
CA ALA A 258 4.22 5.34 -7.79
C ALA A 258 5.59 5.76 -8.35
N LEU A 259 6.32 4.82 -8.97
CA LEU A 259 7.64 5.06 -9.55
C LEU A 259 7.62 6.17 -10.60
N ARG A 260 6.66 6.14 -11.54
CA ARG A 260 6.56 7.19 -12.57
C ARG A 260 6.28 8.58 -11.97
N TYR A 261 5.61 8.67 -10.82
CA TYR A 261 5.43 9.95 -10.13
C TYR A 261 6.73 10.42 -9.50
N HIS A 262 7.43 9.52 -8.80
CA HIS A 262 8.74 9.76 -8.21
C HIS A 262 9.77 10.21 -9.27
N GLU A 263 9.74 9.62 -10.47
CA GLU A 263 10.65 9.95 -11.59
C GLU A 263 10.17 11.13 -12.46
N GLY A 264 8.97 11.70 -12.20
CA GLY A 264 8.40 12.76 -13.03
C GLY A 264 8.02 12.30 -14.46
N GLN A 265 7.77 11.01 -14.66
CA GLN A 265 7.43 10.43 -15.96
C GLN A 265 5.92 10.50 -16.25
N ALA A 266 5.53 11.45 -17.11
CA ALA A 266 4.17 11.56 -17.63
C ALA A 266 3.75 10.34 -18.48
N GLY A 267 2.44 10.07 -18.53
CA GLY A 267 1.85 8.98 -19.29
C GLY A 267 1.94 7.60 -18.61
N VAL A 268 1.66 6.54 -19.37
CA VAL A 268 1.69 5.15 -18.89
C VAL A 268 3.08 4.58 -19.10
N SER A 269 3.77 4.16 -18.03
CA SER A 269 5.13 3.61 -18.13
C SER A 269 5.16 2.30 -18.93
N PRO A 270 6.28 1.97 -19.60
CA PRO A 270 6.43 0.71 -20.34
C PRO A 270 6.05 -0.52 -19.51
N GLU A 271 6.41 -0.53 -18.22
CA GLU A 271 6.13 -1.59 -17.27
C GLU A 271 4.61 -1.82 -17.08
N ILE A 272 3.82 -0.74 -16.97
CA ILE A 272 2.36 -0.84 -16.91
C ILE A 272 1.79 -1.29 -18.26
N GLN A 273 2.41 -0.89 -19.38
CA GLN A 273 1.94 -1.29 -20.71
C GLN A 273 2.08 -2.80 -20.95
N THR A 274 3.10 -3.45 -20.39
CA THR A 274 3.27 -4.91 -20.44
C THR A 274 2.06 -5.65 -19.84
N LEU A 275 1.37 -5.06 -18.86
CA LEU A 275 0.22 -5.66 -18.19
C LEU A 275 -1.11 -5.44 -18.94
N ARG A 276 -1.13 -4.80 -20.12
CA ARG A 276 -2.36 -4.58 -20.89
C ARG A 276 -3.02 -5.89 -21.30
N ASN A 277 -2.23 -6.85 -21.78
CA ASN A 277 -2.75 -8.16 -22.18
C ASN A 277 -3.26 -8.93 -20.96
N HIS A 278 -2.68 -8.71 -19.77
CA HIS A 278 -3.16 -9.32 -18.54
C HIS A 278 -4.60 -8.91 -18.20
N CYS A 279 -4.99 -7.66 -18.45
CA CYS A 279 -6.38 -7.24 -18.30
C CYS A 279 -7.33 -8.01 -19.23
N ILE A 280 -6.91 -8.28 -20.47
CA ILE A 280 -7.68 -9.06 -21.44
C ILE A 280 -7.80 -10.52 -20.97
N TRP A 281 -6.71 -11.10 -20.52
CA TRP A 281 -6.69 -12.44 -19.94
C TRP A 281 -7.65 -12.58 -18.75
N CYS A 282 -7.64 -11.63 -17.81
CA CYS A 282 -8.58 -11.59 -16.68
C CYS A 282 -10.06 -11.50 -17.13
N MET A 283 -10.35 -10.73 -18.19
CA MET A 283 -11.71 -10.67 -18.75
C MET A 283 -12.13 -12.01 -19.35
N TYR A 284 -11.27 -12.70 -20.09
CA TYR A 284 -11.57 -14.05 -20.62
C TYR A 284 -11.68 -15.11 -19.52
N ALA A 285 -10.98 -14.92 -18.41
CA ALA A 285 -11.10 -15.75 -17.21
C ALA A 285 -12.33 -15.40 -16.36
N THR A 286 -13.22 -14.50 -16.79
CA THR A 286 -14.42 -14.10 -16.05
C THR A 286 -15.69 -14.42 -16.85
N THR A 287 -16.51 -15.35 -16.38
CA THR A 287 -17.82 -15.65 -16.99
C THR A 287 -18.92 -14.71 -16.44
N PRO A 288 -19.92 -14.33 -17.24
CA PRO A 288 -21.04 -13.56 -16.73
C PRO A 288 -21.83 -14.32 -15.64
N PRO A 289 -22.33 -13.66 -14.58
CA PRO A 289 -22.13 -12.25 -14.23
C PRO A 289 -20.94 -12.04 -13.25
N GLY A 290 -19.70 -12.17 -13.72
CA GLY A 290 -18.50 -11.81 -12.94
C GLY A 290 -17.82 -12.96 -12.18
N HIS A 291 -18.06 -14.22 -12.58
CA HIS A 291 -17.46 -15.37 -11.93
C HIS A 291 -16.11 -15.71 -12.55
N LEU A 292 -15.05 -15.74 -11.75
CA LEU A 292 -13.74 -16.20 -12.22
C LEU A 292 -13.78 -17.70 -12.52
N VAL A 293 -13.27 -18.09 -13.68
CA VAL A 293 -13.00 -19.49 -14.03
C VAL A 293 -11.86 -19.96 -13.14
N SER A 294 -12.13 -20.89 -12.24
CA SER A 294 -11.11 -21.41 -11.30
C SER A 294 -10.29 -22.54 -11.95
N PHE A 295 -8.96 -22.44 -11.89
CA PHE A 295 -8.02 -23.53 -12.20
C PHE A 295 -6.73 -23.37 -11.36
N GLY A 296 -6.12 -24.48 -10.91
CA GLY A 296 -5.03 -24.42 -9.92
C GLY A 296 -5.55 -24.18 -8.50
N ASP A 297 -4.70 -23.67 -7.59
CA ASP A 297 -5.04 -23.43 -6.18
C ASP A 297 -5.97 -22.21 -6.03
N GLY A 298 -7.25 -22.37 -6.33
CA GLY A 298 -8.29 -21.35 -6.12
C GLY A 298 -9.46 -21.88 -5.29
N GLY A 299 -10.05 -21.00 -4.48
CA GLY A 299 -11.20 -21.34 -3.65
C GLY A 299 -12.39 -21.86 -4.47
N PRO A 300 -13.23 -22.76 -3.90
CA PRO A 300 -14.30 -23.41 -4.64
C PRO A 300 -15.48 -22.45 -4.81
N LYS A 301 -15.49 -21.67 -5.88
CA LYS A 301 -16.73 -21.10 -6.43
C LYS A 301 -17.02 -21.81 -7.73
N TYR A 302 -17.68 -22.97 -7.61
CA TYR A 302 -18.31 -23.60 -8.76
C TYR A 302 -19.37 -22.64 -9.31
N PRO A 303 -19.38 -22.31 -10.61
CA PRO A 303 -20.53 -21.65 -11.20
C PRO A 303 -21.73 -22.60 -11.07
N HIS A 304 -22.80 -22.12 -10.44
CA HIS A 304 -24.11 -22.76 -10.48
C HIS A 304 -24.79 -22.50 -11.83
#